data_AF-A0A6J1WZC5-F1
#
_entry.id   AF-A0A6J1WZC5-F1
#
_cell.length_a   1.000
_cell.length_b   1.000
_cell.length_c   1.000
_cell.angle_alpha   90.00
_cell.angle_beta   90.00
_cell.angle_gamma   90.00
#
_symmetry.space_group_name_H-M   'P 1'
#
loop_
_entity.id
_entity.type
_entity.pdbx_description
1 polymer ?
#
loop_
_entity_poly.entity_id
_entity_poly.type
_entity_poly.pdbx_seq_one_letter_code
_entity_poly.pdbx_strand_id
1 'polypeptide(L)'
;MNSNNNNQGFGEETEESKNVRRAVKGKMKIDRENYNSRKRARPNNNSESSDTRKPQKKLLELETDTTVLQRRQKQIDYGKNTVGYYNYIQQVPIDQRTKDHPKTPDKFTKYSRRSWDTLIKMWRIKLHEYDTTATNSTEPDSDEDSSK
;
A
#
# COMPACT_ATOMS: atom_id res chain seq x y z
N MET A 1 27.70 -17.26 38.55
CA MET A 1 28.83 -16.30 38.60
C MET A 1 29.57 -16.38 37.28
N ASN A 2 29.94 -15.20 36.77
CA ASN A 2 30.74 -14.92 35.59
C ASN A 2 30.00 -14.80 34.25
N SER A 3 29.44 -13.60 34.11
CA SER A 3 29.16 -12.84 32.90
C SER A 3 30.31 -12.88 31.88
N ASN A 4 29.97 -12.78 30.60
CA ASN A 4 30.82 -12.13 29.60
C ASN A 4 29.95 -11.37 28.59
N ASN A 5 29.79 -10.08 28.88
CA ASN A 5 29.43 -9.05 27.92
C ASN A 5 30.58 -8.88 26.92
N ASN A 6 30.26 -8.77 25.63
CA ASN A 6 31.17 -8.12 24.69
C ASN A 6 30.37 -7.18 23.78
N ASN A 7 30.21 -5.97 24.29
CA ASN A 7 29.82 -4.78 23.57
C ASN A 7 31.13 -4.09 23.16
N GLN A 8 31.43 -4.02 21.86
CA GLN A 8 32.46 -3.11 21.35
C GLN A 8 31.78 -1.97 20.61
N GLY A 9 31.80 -0.80 21.25
CA GLY A 9 31.47 0.47 20.64
C GLY A 9 32.58 0.94 19.70
N PHE A 10 32.17 1.68 18.68
CA PHE A 10 33.02 2.62 17.96
C PHE A 10 32.52 4.00 18.30
N GLY A 11 33.37 4.77 18.98
CA GLY A 11 33.15 6.17 19.31
C GLY A 11 33.58 7.12 18.20
N GLU A 12 32.88 8.24 18.19
CA GLU A 12 33.40 9.61 18.14
C GLU A 12 33.89 10.21 16.78
N GLU A 13 33.00 11.07 16.27
CA GLU A 13 33.19 12.44 15.73
C GLU A 13 34.43 12.81 14.90
N THR A 14 34.15 13.35 13.71
CA THR A 14 34.77 14.62 13.26
C THR A 14 33.72 15.54 12.67
N GLU A 15 33.69 16.74 13.21
CA GLU A 15 32.87 17.91 12.89
C GLU A 15 33.20 18.58 11.54
N GLU A 16 32.18 19.32 11.08
CA GLU A 16 32.24 20.58 10.35
C GLU A 16 32.61 20.68 8.84
N SER A 17 31.57 20.89 8.00
CA SER A 17 31.24 22.18 7.31
C SER A 17 30.79 22.09 5.84
N LYS A 18 29.50 22.48 5.65
CA LYS A 18 28.96 23.46 4.69
C LYS A 18 29.30 23.30 3.19
N ASN A 19 28.28 23.04 2.37
CA ASN A 19 27.67 24.03 1.44
C ASN A 19 26.69 23.36 0.45
N VAL A 20 25.37 23.45 0.68
CA VAL A 20 24.37 23.23 -0.40
C VAL A 20 23.32 24.33 -0.36
N ARG A 21 23.61 25.35 -1.18
CA ARG A 21 22.77 26.42 -1.75
C ARG A 21 21.29 26.43 -1.30
N ARG A 22 20.94 27.42 -0.46
CA ARG A 22 19.55 27.87 -0.25
C ARG A 22 18.96 28.32 -1.58
N ALA A 23 17.96 27.59 -2.09
CA ALA A 23 17.09 28.10 -3.14
C ALA A 23 16.19 29.19 -2.54
N VAL A 24 16.46 30.44 -2.90
CA VAL A 24 15.59 31.58 -2.62
C VAL A 24 14.24 31.36 -3.33
N LYS A 25 13.16 31.27 -2.53
CA LYS A 25 11.76 31.34 -3.02
C LYS A 25 11.53 32.72 -3.63
N GLY A 26 11.79 32.85 -4.93
CA GLY A 26 11.31 33.97 -5.72
C GLY A 26 9.79 33.98 -5.70
N LYS A 27 9.19 35.05 -5.17
CA LYS A 27 7.75 35.32 -5.28
C LYS A 27 7.44 35.61 -6.76
N MET A 28 7.03 34.59 -7.49
CA MET A 28 6.48 34.75 -8.83
C MET A 28 5.07 35.34 -8.67
N LYS A 29 4.90 36.62 -9.06
CA LYS A 29 3.60 37.27 -9.16
C LYS A 29 2.80 36.51 -10.22
N ILE A 30 1.70 35.89 -9.83
CA ILE A 30 0.76 35.27 -10.76
C ILE A 30 -0.14 36.40 -11.25
N ASP A 31 0.19 36.97 -12.39
CA ASP A 31 -0.73 37.85 -13.10
C ASP A 31 -1.91 36.99 -13.57
N ARG A 32 -3.06 37.31 -12.98
CA ARG A 32 -4.32 36.59 -13.04
C ARG A 32 -5.07 36.89 -14.33
N GLU A 33 -4.47 36.71 -15.50
CA GLU A 33 -5.20 36.67 -16.77
C GLU A 33 -4.46 35.78 -17.77
N ASN A 34 -5.02 34.59 -18.01
CA ASN A 34 -4.98 33.82 -19.27
C ASN A 34 -5.24 32.33 -19.00
N TYR A 35 -6.42 31.99 -18.46
CA TYR A 35 -6.82 30.61 -18.20
C TYR A 35 -7.52 29.93 -19.38
N ASN A 36 -7.33 30.39 -20.63
CA ASN A 36 -8.03 29.82 -21.80
C ASN A 36 -7.17 29.47 -23.01
N SER A 37 -5.84 29.56 -22.95
CA SER A 37 -4.98 29.38 -24.14
C SER A 37 -4.24 28.03 -24.24
N ARG A 38 -4.62 26.99 -23.48
CA ARG A 38 -3.98 25.65 -23.57
C ARG A 38 -4.92 24.51 -23.98
N LYS A 39 -5.99 24.79 -24.73
CA LYS A 39 -6.63 23.74 -25.53
C LYS A 39 -5.72 23.41 -26.71
N ARG A 40 -4.84 22.41 -26.55
CA ARG A 40 -4.26 21.71 -27.70
C ARG A 40 -5.44 21.18 -28.52
N ALA A 41 -5.70 21.83 -29.65
CA ALA A 41 -6.68 21.36 -30.61
C ALA A 41 -6.31 19.93 -31.02
N ARG A 42 -7.18 18.98 -30.71
CA ARG A 42 -7.10 17.63 -31.30
C ARG A 42 -7.51 17.79 -32.76
N PRO A 43 -6.69 17.39 -33.75
CA PRO A 43 -7.16 17.36 -35.12
C PRO A 43 -8.30 16.34 -35.21
N ASN A 44 -9.46 16.81 -35.62
CA ASN A 44 -10.63 15.98 -35.90
C ASN A 44 -10.37 15.27 -37.22
N ASN A 45 -9.82 14.06 -37.17
CA ASN A 45 -9.66 13.23 -38.36
C ASN A 45 -10.90 12.34 -38.49
N ASN A 46 -11.95 12.91 -39.10
CA ASN A 46 -13.07 12.12 -39.58
C ASN A 46 -12.64 11.50 -40.92
N SER A 47 -12.04 10.31 -40.85
CA SER A 47 -11.79 9.48 -42.03
C SER A 47 -12.58 8.20 -41.85
N GLU A 48 -13.64 8.13 -42.64
CA GLU A 48 -14.49 6.97 -42.83
C GLU A 48 -13.64 5.82 -43.38
N SER A 49 -13.33 4.87 -42.51
CA SER A 49 -12.72 3.60 -42.88
C SER A 49 -13.57 2.50 -42.27
N SER A 50 -14.33 1.86 -43.14
CA SER A 50 -15.07 0.62 -42.90
C SER A 50 -14.07 -0.49 -42.58
N ASP A 51 -13.69 -0.59 -41.31
CA ASP A 51 -12.90 -1.71 -40.82
C ASP A 51 -13.37 -2.14 -39.43
N THR A 52 -14.19 -3.18 -39.41
CA THR A 52 -14.80 -3.80 -38.22
C THR A 52 -13.79 -4.58 -37.37
N ARG A 53 -12.59 -4.03 -37.14
CA ARG A 53 -11.61 -4.61 -36.23
C ARG A 53 -12.03 -4.34 -34.78
N LYS A 54 -12.86 -5.25 -34.26
CA LYS A 54 -13.20 -5.36 -32.83
C LYS A 54 -11.95 -5.08 -31.98
N PRO A 55 -12.04 -4.27 -30.91
CA PRO A 55 -10.89 -4.03 -30.04
C PRO A 55 -10.45 -5.38 -29.46
N GLN A 56 -9.31 -5.89 -29.94
CA GLN A 56 -8.67 -7.09 -29.42
C GLN A 56 -8.43 -6.83 -27.92
N LYS A 57 -9.20 -7.50 -27.06
CA LYS A 57 -8.96 -7.47 -25.61
C LYS A 57 -7.51 -7.91 -25.43
N LYS A 58 -6.62 -6.97 -25.08
CA LYS A 58 -5.24 -7.30 -24.72
C LYS A 58 -5.33 -8.43 -23.70
N LEU A 59 -4.85 -9.60 -24.07
CA LEU A 59 -4.77 -10.77 -23.19
C LEU A 59 -4.10 -10.26 -21.91
N LEU A 60 -4.80 -10.32 -20.78
CA LEU A 60 -4.23 -9.91 -19.50
C LEU A 60 -3.02 -10.81 -19.27
N GLU A 61 -1.83 -10.23 -19.42
CA GLU A 61 -0.58 -10.95 -19.24
C GLU A 61 -0.57 -11.50 -17.82
N LEU A 62 -0.32 -12.80 -17.68
CA LEU A 62 -0.24 -13.47 -16.39
C LEU A 62 1.17 -13.38 -15.85
N GLU A 63 1.31 -13.30 -14.54
CA GLU A 63 2.59 -13.44 -13.85
C GLU A 63 3.04 -14.90 -13.93
N THR A 64 4.13 -15.14 -14.65
CA THR A 64 4.72 -16.48 -14.86
C THR A 64 6.02 -16.68 -14.09
N ASP A 65 6.64 -15.60 -13.58
CA ASP A 65 7.87 -15.68 -12.82
C ASP A 65 7.65 -16.40 -11.48
N THR A 66 8.27 -17.57 -11.34
CA THR A 66 8.14 -18.43 -10.17
C THR A 66 8.65 -17.76 -8.91
N THR A 67 9.71 -16.94 -8.98
CA THR A 67 10.29 -16.25 -7.83
C THR A 67 9.33 -15.18 -7.30
N VAL A 68 8.66 -14.47 -8.20
CA VAL A 68 7.62 -13.50 -7.87
C VAL A 68 6.43 -14.21 -7.25
N LEU A 69 5.95 -15.29 -7.86
CA LEU A 69 4.81 -16.06 -7.36
C LEU A 69 5.07 -16.65 -5.97
N GLN A 70 6.26 -17.17 -5.71
CA GLN A 70 6.67 -17.68 -4.40
C GLN A 70 6.67 -16.57 -3.34
N ARG A 71 7.27 -15.41 -3.66
CA ARG A 71 7.26 -14.26 -2.75
C ARG A 71 5.84 -13.76 -2.46
N ARG A 72 4.99 -13.67 -3.50
CA ARG A 72 3.58 -13.28 -3.39
C ARG A 72 2.80 -14.27 -2.54
N GLN A 73 3.00 -15.56 -2.75
CA GLN A 73 2.39 -16.63 -1.96
C GLN A 73 2.78 -16.50 -0.49
N LYS A 74 4.08 -16.32 -0.18
CA LYS A 74 4.55 -16.13 1.20
C LYS A 74 3.85 -14.97 1.91
N GLN A 75 3.64 -13.85 1.20
CA GLN A 75 2.90 -12.70 1.75
C GLN A 75 1.42 -13.01 1.98
N ILE A 76 0.80 -13.81 1.11
CA ILE A 76 -0.57 -14.31 1.32
C ILE A 76 -0.62 -15.21 2.55
N ASP A 77 0.33 -16.13 2.70
CA ASP A 77 0.38 -17.08 3.81
C ASP A 77 0.51 -16.35 5.15
N TYR A 78 1.31 -15.28 5.21
CA TYR A 78 1.38 -14.43 6.40
C TYR A 78 0.06 -13.76 6.77
N GLY A 79 -0.78 -13.42 5.79
CA GLY A 79 -2.13 -12.90 6.08
C GLY A 79 -3.11 -14.00 6.49
N LYS A 80 -3.03 -15.18 5.85
CA LYS A 80 -3.91 -16.32 6.16
C LYS A 80 -3.61 -16.97 7.51
N ASN A 81 -2.36 -16.90 7.96
CA ASN A 81 -1.95 -17.40 9.27
C ASN A 81 -2.20 -16.38 10.39
N THR A 82 -3.37 -15.71 10.36
CA THR A 82 -3.79 -14.76 11.41
C THR A 82 -5.12 -15.18 12.00
N VAL A 83 -5.35 -14.83 13.26
CA VAL A 83 -6.63 -15.08 13.94
C VAL A 83 -7.77 -14.34 13.21
N GLY A 84 -7.53 -13.10 12.76
CA GLY A 84 -8.50 -12.35 11.97
C GLY A 84 -8.94 -13.06 10.69
N TYR A 85 -8.02 -13.73 9.97
CA TYR A 85 -8.40 -14.53 8.80
C TYR A 85 -9.23 -15.75 9.17
N TYR A 86 -8.88 -16.45 10.25
CA TYR A 86 -9.66 -17.59 10.75
C TYR A 86 -11.08 -17.16 11.12
N ASN A 87 -11.23 -16.07 11.87
CA ASN A 87 -12.54 -15.55 12.25
C ASN A 87 -13.36 -15.11 11.02
N TYR A 88 -12.72 -14.42 10.06
CA TYR A 88 -13.37 -13.98 8.84
C TYR A 88 -13.98 -15.14 8.03
N ILE A 89 -13.25 -16.25 7.85
CA ILE A 89 -13.79 -17.38 7.08
C ILE A 89 -14.95 -18.10 7.77
N GLN A 90 -15.02 -18.04 9.11
CA GLN A 90 -16.12 -18.61 9.88
C GLN A 90 -17.35 -17.69 9.90
N GLN A 91 -17.14 -16.38 10.05
CA GLN A 91 -18.22 -15.40 10.13
C GLN A 91 -18.84 -15.07 8.76
N VAL A 92 -18.03 -15.07 7.68
CA VAL A 92 -18.48 -14.70 6.34
C VAL A 92 -18.22 -15.85 5.34
N PRO A 93 -19.23 -16.73 5.14
CA PRO A 93 -19.21 -17.76 4.11
C PRO A 93 -18.97 -17.18 2.71
N ILE A 94 -18.43 -17.99 1.81
CA ILE A 94 -18.00 -17.55 0.46
C ILE A 94 -19.12 -16.84 -0.31
N ASP A 95 -20.34 -17.36 -0.23
CA ASP A 95 -21.48 -16.85 -1.00
C ASP A 95 -22.00 -15.49 -0.50
N GLN A 96 -21.65 -15.12 0.73
CA GLN A 96 -22.04 -13.85 1.36
C GLN A 96 -20.97 -12.76 1.21
N ARG A 97 -19.82 -13.08 0.60
CA ARG A 97 -18.71 -12.13 0.43
C ARG A 97 -19.01 -11.11 -0.65
N THR A 98 -19.26 -9.88 -0.22
CA THR A 98 -19.38 -8.70 -1.08
C THR A 98 -18.03 -8.01 -1.34
N LYS A 99 -18.04 -6.89 -2.08
CA LYS A 99 -16.86 -6.08 -2.41
C LYS A 99 -16.16 -5.48 -1.19
N ASP A 100 -16.88 -5.27 -0.09
CA ASP A 100 -16.35 -4.61 1.10
C ASP A 100 -15.49 -5.56 1.94
N HIS A 101 -15.73 -6.86 1.83
CA HIS A 101 -15.00 -7.89 2.54
C HIS A 101 -13.53 -8.02 2.09
N PRO A 102 -12.62 -8.44 2.98
CA PRO A 102 -11.23 -8.68 2.62
C PRO A 102 -11.11 -9.77 1.56
N LYS A 103 -10.59 -9.40 0.38
CA LYS A 103 -10.30 -10.33 -0.72
C LYS A 103 -8.80 -10.55 -0.86
N THR A 104 -8.40 -11.82 -0.84
CA THR A 104 -7.00 -12.20 -1.07
C THR A 104 -6.56 -11.74 -2.47
N PRO A 105 -5.47 -10.96 -2.59
CA PRO A 105 -4.94 -10.57 -3.89
C PRO A 105 -4.52 -11.78 -4.72
N ASP A 106 -4.83 -11.76 -6.01
CA ASP A 106 -4.47 -12.86 -6.92
C ASP A 106 -2.99 -12.77 -7.32
N LYS A 107 -2.20 -13.77 -6.92
CA LYS A 107 -0.76 -13.81 -7.22
C LYS A 107 -0.43 -13.94 -8.70
N PHE A 108 -1.34 -14.47 -9.54
CA PHE A 108 -1.11 -14.69 -10.96
C PHE A 108 -1.42 -13.46 -11.83
N THR A 109 -2.13 -12.47 -11.30
CA THR A 109 -2.40 -11.22 -12.03
C THR A 109 -1.13 -10.37 -12.09
N LYS A 110 -0.81 -9.80 -13.26
CA LYS A 110 0.30 -8.84 -13.38
C LYS A 110 -0.01 -7.56 -12.61
N TYR A 111 0.84 -7.25 -11.64
CA TYR A 111 0.81 -6.02 -10.88
C TYR A 111 2.18 -5.37 -10.89
N SER A 112 2.22 -4.04 -10.86
CA SER A 112 3.45 -3.35 -10.45
C SER A 112 3.81 -3.76 -9.02
N ARG A 113 5.10 -3.71 -8.67
CA ARG A 113 5.57 -4.03 -7.32
C ARG A 113 4.80 -3.24 -6.25
N ARG A 114 4.60 -1.94 -6.49
CA ARG A 114 3.91 -1.04 -5.55
C ARG A 114 2.42 -1.38 -5.44
N SER A 115 1.75 -1.64 -6.56
CA SER A 115 0.34 -2.02 -6.58
C SER A 115 0.11 -3.30 -5.76
N TRP A 116 0.98 -4.31 -5.93
CA TRP A 116 0.90 -5.54 -5.17
C TRP A 116 1.07 -5.30 -3.66
N ASP A 117 2.11 -4.58 -3.26
CA ASP A 117 2.38 -4.29 -1.85
C ASP A 117 1.22 -3.51 -1.20
N THR A 118 0.60 -2.57 -1.93
CA THR A 118 -0.60 -1.86 -1.48
C THR A 118 -1.79 -2.80 -1.29
N LEU A 119 -2.04 -3.71 -2.24
CA LEU A 119 -3.14 -4.68 -2.14
C LEU A 119 -2.97 -5.60 -0.92
N ILE A 120 -1.76 -6.10 -0.70
CA ILE A 120 -1.44 -6.92 0.48
C ILE A 120 -1.65 -6.12 1.77
N LYS A 121 -1.18 -4.87 1.83
CA LYS A 121 -1.37 -4.01 3.01
C LYS A 121 -2.85 -3.80 3.32
N MET A 122 -3.64 -3.40 2.32
CA MET A 122 -5.08 -3.14 2.49
C MET A 122 -5.83 -4.41 2.89
N TRP A 123 -5.52 -5.54 2.26
CA TRP A 123 -6.13 -6.83 2.59
C TRP A 123 -5.86 -7.23 4.04
N ARG A 124 -4.61 -7.10 4.52
CA ARG A 124 -4.26 -7.42 5.91
C ARG A 124 -4.92 -6.47 6.91
N ILE A 125 -4.97 -5.17 6.63
CA ILE A 125 -5.69 -4.20 7.48
C ILE A 125 -7.15 -4.59 7.63
N LYS A 126 -7.83 -4.94 6.53
CA LYS A 126 -9.23 -5.38 6.57
C LYS A 126 -9.43 -6.69 7.35
N LEU A 127 -8.44 -7.59 7.38
CA LEU A 127 -8.54 -8.82 8.18
C LEU A 127 -8.51 -8.56 9.68
N HIS A 128 -7.84 -7.49 10.14
CA HIS A 128 -7.81 -7.09 11.55
C HIS A 128 -9.17 -6.55 12.06
N GLU A 129 -10.11 -6.22 11.18
CA GLU A 129 -11.48 -5.92 11.60
C GLU A 129 -12.13 -7.12 12.32
N TYR A 130 -11.69 -8.33 12.02
CA TYR A 130 -12.19 -9.58 12.58
C TYR A 130 -11.39 -10.10 13.80
N ASP A 131 -10.35 -9.39 14.24
CA ASP A 131 -9.61 -9.72 15.48
C ASP A 131 -9.79 -8.69 16.61
N THR A 132 -10.16 -7.45 16.29
CA THR A 132 -10.36 -6.38 17.28
C THR A 132 -11.58 -6.57 18.20
N THR A 133 -12.42 -7.59 17.98
CA THR A 133 -13.43 -8.01 18.98
C THR A 133 -12.81 -8.67 20.21
N ALA A 134 -11.52 -9.00 20.21
CA ALA A 134 -10.83 -9.65 21.33
C ALA A 134 -9.79 -8.76 22.05
N THR A 135 -9.34 -7.63 21.48
CA THR A 135 -8.15 -6.91 21.99
C THR A 135 -8.35 -5.41 22.25
N ASN A 136 -9.54 -4.84 22.07
CA ASN A 136 -9.82 -3.43 22.40
C ASN A 136 -10.58 -3.25 23.73
N SER A 137 -10.46 -4.20 24.68
CA SER A 137 -11.10 -4.12 26.01
C SER A 137 -10.11 -4.12 27.19
N THR A 138 -8.87 -3.69 26.99
CA THR A 138 -7.82 -3.63 28.02
C THR A 138 -6.93 -2.43 27.65
N GLU A 139 -6.96 -1.25 28.27
CA GLU A 139 -7.24 -0.82 29.65
C GLU A 139 -7.91 0.58 29.60
N PRO A 140 -9.00 0.84 30.34
CA PRO A 140 -9.30 2.19 30.79
C PRO A 140 -8.22 2.58 31.80
N ASP A 141 -7.36 3.52 31.42
CA ASP A 141 -6.41 4.19 32.30
C ASP A 141 -7.18 4.77 33.50
N SER A 142 -7.22 3.98 34.56
CA SER A 142 -7.92 4.27 35.80
C SER A 142 -6.90 4.95 36.71
N ASP A 143 -6.46 6.14 36.32
CA ASP A 143 -5.76 7.05 37.23
C ASP A 143 -6.81 7.77 38.09
N GLU A 144 -7.45 6.99 38.96
CA GLU A 144 -8.11 7.47 40.17
C GLU A 144 -7.05 7.45 41.29
N ASP A 145 -6.05 8.34 41.21
CA ASP A 145 -5.23 8.64 42.39
C ASP A 145 -5.92 9.72 43.22
N SER A 146 -6.40 9.22 44.34
CA SER A 146 -7.18 9.87 45.37
C SER A 146 -6.43 11.05 46.01
N SER A 147 -7.20 12.05 46.42
CA SER A 147 -6.77 13.08 47.37
C SER A 147 -5.94 12.52 48.53
N LYS A 148 -4.81 13.17 48.84
CA LYS A 148 -4.58 13.84 50.13
C LYS A 148 -3.42 14.82 50.10
#